data_AF-A0A8T1AS95-F1
#
_entry.id   AF-A0A8T1AS95-F1
#
_cell.length_a   1.000
_cell.length_b   1.000
_cell.length_c   1.000
_cell.angle_alpha   90.00
_cell.angle_beta   90.00
_cell.angle_gamma   90.00
#
_symmetry.space_group_name_H-M   'P 1'
#
loop_
_entity.id
_entity.type
_entity.pdbx_description
1 polymer ?
#
loop_
_entity_poly.entity_id
_entity_poly.type
_entity_poly.pdbx_seq_one_letter_code
_entity_poly.pdbx_strand_id
1 'polypeptide(L)'
;MLNDDVGEYFMAFVVGVTVLEKALYDLHDEKSTSSELVKSRKKNMILRDLLHSDTLVDTLPEGLIRLLKILFLPAGLNLRNLVWHGFMAPVEFPKCFGSLTLLLIMALPRYFGVLSSKKKDEKTKLFRIDGFDDRFVTRLEEPRCGEDGETQQDLVNVLRKETPAVRDEAIRRWSTAPFIPLGRSNLLQRAIEALVERGDEFWFLFAVFPVLEHALRLEFLRVNENRAGVLSVYGFAQIDAYYSTLDGFGQKDKHQVLLHPVVLRDTDSGESFSDKKNGIAYESVTNALYEKLPFASLAVLLDLFMMSNGPNIRAKLCHGEANLSSFLSSSEATKISVATRRLFEALVLLCETSREQSASEVEAGKLSLSAAVRQCLQSFRATTTCSFHPFYRLHRALNEAHCVASKFAAFRSLWT
;
A
#
# COMPACT_ATOMS: atom_id res chain seq x y z
N MET A 1 27.40 17.51 7.81
CA MET A 1 26.88 16.69 6.69
C MET A 1 25.42 16.41 6.98
N LEU A 2 24.55 16.69 6.02
CA LEU A 2 23.10 16.74 6.19
C LEU A 2 22.50 15.34 6.40
N ASN A 3 22.47 14.86 7.65
CA ASN A 3 21.55 13.79 8.04
C ASN A 3 20.13 14.33 7.86
N ASP A 4 19.51 14.06 6.72
CA ASP A 4 18.05 14.09 6.65
C ASP A 4 17.52 12.80 7.27
N ASP A 5 17.71 12.69 8.58
CA ASP A 5 17.08 11.66 9.42
C ASP A 5 15.55 11.85 9.48
N VAL A 6 15.05 12.96 8.92
CA VAL A 6 13.68 13.48 9.09
C VAL A 6 12.78 13.04 7.93
N GLY A 7 13.33 12.75 6.75
CA GLY A 7 12.64 12.10 5.63
C GLY A 7 11.75 13.01 4.78
N GLU A 8 11.86 14.33 4.92
CA GLU A 8 11.00 15.29 4.23
C GLU A 8 11.27 15.36 2.74
N TYR A 9 12.55 15.33 2.33
CA TYR A 9 12.90 15.33 0.91
C TYR A 9 12.48 14.02 0.23
N PHE A 10 12.57 12.90 0.95
CA PHE A 10 12.06 11.62 0.50
C PHE A 10 10.54 11.69 0.28
N MET A 11 9.79 12.21 1.25
CA MET A 11 8.34 12.38 1.14
C MET A 11 7.94 13.34 0.01
N ALA A 12 8.63 14.47 -0.12
CA ALA A 12 8.39 15.41 -1.20
C ALA A 12 8.59 14.77 -2.58
N PHE A 13 9.59 13.90 -2.73
CA PHE A 13 9.79 13.14 -3.97
C PHE A 13 8.70 12.09 -4.20
N VAL A 14 8.34 11.29 -3.18
CA VAL A 14 7.28 10.25 -3.28
C VAL A 14 5.96 10.86 -3.75
N VAL A 15 5.55 11.98 -3.13
CA VAL A 15 4.33 12.69 -3.52
C VAL A 15 4.51 13.37 -4.86
N GLY A 16 5.66 14.02 -5.07
CA GLY A 16 5.97 14.75 -6.30
C GLY A 16 5.94 13.85 -7.54
N VAL A 17 6.49 12.63 -7.48
CA VAL A 17 6.48 11.73 -8.63
C VAL A 17 5.07 11.24 -8.97
N THR A 18 4.20 11.05 -7.96
CA THR A 18 2.77 10.77 -8.17
C THR A 18 2.05 11.93 -8.86
N VAL A 19 2.31 13.17 -8.42
CA VAL A 19 1.75 14.38 -9.04
C VAL A 19 2.26 14.54 -10.47
N LEU A 20 3.55 14.28 -10.71
CA LEU A 20 4.17 14.32 -12.03
C LEU A 20 3.54 13.29 -12.98
N GLU A 21 3.36 12.04 -12.53
CA GLU A 21 2.72 10.98 -13.31
C GLU A 21 1.29 11.39 -13.71
N LYS A 22 0.52 11.96 -12.78
CA LYS A 22 -0.82 12.48 -13.08
C LYS A 22 -0.79 13.66 -14.06
N ALA A 23 0.12 14.62 -13.89
CA ALA A 23 0.24 15.75 -14.80
C ALA A 23 0.60 15.32 -16.23
N LEU A 24 1.49 14.32 -16.37
CA LEU A 24 1.81 13.70 -17.67
C LEU A 24 0.61 12.97 -18.27
N TYR A 25 -0.16 12.26 -17.45
CA TYR A 25 -1.40 11.61 -17.89
C TYR A 25 -2.42 12.64 -18.41
N ASP A 26 -2.64 13.71 -17.66
CA ASP A 26 -3.59 14.77 -18.04
C ASP A 26 -3.16 15.48 -19.33
N LEU A 27 -1.85 15.74 -19.48
CA LEU A 27 -1.30 16.29 -20.72
C LEU A 27 -1.51 15.33 -21.90
N HIS A 28 -1.23 14.04 -21.71
CA HIS A 28 -1.46 13.01 -22.72
C HIS A 28 -2.93 12.96 -23.14
N ASP A 29 -3.86 12.99 -22.18
CA ASP A 29 -5.30 12.91 -22.42
C ASP A 29 -5.82 14.16 -23.17
N GLU A 30 -5.35 15.35 -22.81
CA GLU A 30 -5.71 16.60 -23.50
C GLU A 30 -5.22 16.63 -24.95
N LYS A 31 -3.99 16.16 -25.20
CA LYS A 31 -3.42 16.12 -26.56
C LYS A 31 -4.03 15.03 -27.42
N SER A 32 -4.34 13.88 -26.83
CA SER A 32 -5.03 12.78 -27.52
C SER A 32 -6.46 13.15 -27.92
N THR A 33 -7.15 13.97 -27.13
CA THR A 33 -8.52 14.43 -27.44
C THR A 33 -8.55 15.56 -28.48
N SER A 34 -7.46 16.32 -28.60
CA SER A 34 -7.32 17.39 -29.60
C SER A 34 -6.97 16.87 -31.01
N SER A 35 -6.50 15.63 -31.12
CA SER A 35 -6.23 14.96 -32.40
C SER A 35 -7.46 14.14 -32.79
N GLU A 36 -8.18 14.54 -33.85
CA GLU A 36 -9.47 13.94 -34.30
C GLU A 36 -9.39 12.45 -34.70
N LEU A 37 -8.21 11.81 -34.62
CA LEU A 37 -7.99 10.40 -34.90
C LEU A 37 -8.16 9.56 -33.62
N VAL A 38 -9.41 9.30 -33.22
CA VAL A 38 -9.72 8.40 -32.09
C VAL A 38 -9.41 6.94 -32.46
N LYS A 39 -8.13 6.57 -32.43
CA LYS A 39 -7.71 5.17 -32.29
C LYS A 39 -7.55 4.87 -30.80
N SER A 40 -8.60 4.33 -30.19
CA SER A 40 -8.59 3.67 -28.87
C SER A 40 -7.89 4.47 -27.75
N ARG A 41 -8.67 5.21 -26.94
CA ARG A 41 -8.18 5.81 -25.69
C ARG A 41 -7.64 4.70 -24.79
N LYS A 42 -6.31 4.55 -24.70
CA LYS A 42 -5.66 3.61 -23.78
C LYS A 42 -5.97 4.06 -22.36
N LYS A 43 -6.92 3.38 -21.72
CA LYS A 43 -7.25 3.58 -20.31
C LYS A 43 -6.14 2.94 -19.45
N ASN A 44 -5.88 3.51 -18.29
CA ASN A 44 -4.94 2.99 -17.28
C ASN A 44 -3.46 2.94 -17.74
N MET A 45 -2.97 4.02 -18.33
CA MET A 45 -1.54 4.14 -18.66
C MET A 45 -0.74 4.49 -17.41
N ILE A 46 0.24 3.66 -17.07
CA ILE A 46 1.21 3.95 -16.01
C ILE A 46 2.37 4.81 -16.56
N LEU A 47 3.21 5.39 -15.70
CA LEU A 47 4.33 6.25 -16.09
C LEU A 47 5.17 5.70 -17.25
N ARG A 48 5.53 4.41 -17.21
CA ARG A 48 6.28 3.77 -18.29
C ARG A 48 5.56 3.91 -19.63
N ASP A 49 4.26 3.64 -19.67
CA ASP A 49 3.47 3.65 -20.90
C ASP A 49 3.28 5.09 -21.40
N LEU A 50 3.14 6.06 -20.48
CA LEU A 50 3.09 7.49 -20.81
C LEU A 50 4.39 7.94 -21.48
N LEU A 51 5.55 7.62 -20.91
CA LEU A 51 6.85 8.04 -21.46
C LEU A 51 7.19 7.42 -22.82
N HIS A 52 6.50 6.33 -23.21
CA HIS A 52 6.63 5.72 -24.54
C HIS A 52 5.49 6.09 -25.50
N SER A 53 4.55 6.93 -25.07
CA SER A 53 3.44 7.33 -25.94
C SER A 53 3.91 8.33 -26.99
N ASP A 54 3.54 8.07 -28.25
CA ASP A 54 3.82 8.97 -29.37
C ASP A 54 3.29 10.38 -29.06
N THR A 55 2.10 10.47 -28.45
CA THR A 55 1.50 11.73 -28.01
C THR A 55 2.44 12.58 -27.14
N LEU A 56 3.06 12.01 -26.10
CA LEU A 56 3.97 12.77 -25.24
C LEU A 56 5.33 13.00 -25.88
N VAL A 57 5.81 12.06 -26.70
CA VAL A 57 7.05 12.21 -27.48
C VAL A 57 6.95 13.39 -28.45
N ASP A 58 5.80 13.55 -29.11
CA ASP A 58 5.55 14.64 -30.06
C ASP A 58 5.23 15.97 -29.36
N THR A 59 4.72 15.93 -28.12
CA THR A 59 4.34 17.13 -27.37
C THR A 59 5.49 17.76 -26.61
N LEU A 60 6.39 16.95 -26.03
CA LEU A 60 7.46 17.43 -25.15
C LEU A 60 8.78 17.59 -25.93
N PRO A 61 9.63 18.58 -25.57
CA PRO A 61 10.96 18.70 -26.17
C PRO A 61 11.79 17.43 -25.98
N GLU A 62 12.60 17.08 -26.98
CA GLU A 62 13.41 15.84 -26.97
C GLU A 62 14.27 15.71 -25.69
N GLY A 63 14.89 16.81 -25.26
CA GLY A 63 15.70 16.84 -24.04
C GLY A 63 14.90 16.53 -22.77
N LEU A 64 13.66 17.02 -22.68
CA LEU A 64 12.79 16.80 -21.52
C LEU A 64 12.28 15.35 -21.47
N ILE A 65 11.78 14.81 -22.60
CA ILE A 65 11.32 13.42 -22.64
C ILE A 65 12.49 12.45 -22.39
N ARG A 66 13.68 12.73 -22.93
CA ARG A 66 14.90 11.95 -22.66
C ARG A 66 15.27 11.98 -21.17
N LEU A 67 15.22 13.15 -20.53
CA LEU A 67 15.47 13.26 -19.09
C LEU A 67 14.46 12.46 -18.27
N LEU A 68 13.16 12.56 -18.56
CA LEU A 68 12.13 11.77 -17.89
C LEU A 68 12.38 10.25 -18.04
N LYS A 69 12.77 9.81 -19.25
CA LYS A 69 13.11 8.41 -19.52
C LYS A 69 14.31 7.95 -18.69
N ILE A 70 15.38 8.75 -18.63
CA ILE A 70 16.57 8.46 -17.81
C ILE A 70 16.22 8.36 -16.32
N LEU A 71 15.35 9.23 -15.81
CA LEU A 71 15.01 9.24 -14.39
C LEU A 71 14.10 8.08 -13.97
N PHE A 72 13.14 7.69 -14.82
CA PHE A 72 12.00 6.88 -14.38
C PHE A 72 11.82 5.53 -15.09
N LEU A 73 12.50 5.26 -16.20
CA LEU A 73 12.40 3.95 -16.85
C LEU A 73 13.38 2.93 -16.23
N PRO A 74 13.08 1.62 -16.36
CA PRO A 74 13.98 0.55 -15.92
C PRO A 74 15.38 0.61 -16.53
N ALA A 75 15.50 1.02 -17.80
CA ALA A 75 16.79 1.19 -18.49
C ALA A 75 17.58 2.44 -18.01
N GLY A 76 17.01 3.24 -17.11
CA GLY A 76 17.65 4.41 -16.50
C GLY A 76 17.85 4.20 -15.01
N LEU A 77 17.66 5.27 -14.23
CA LEU A 77 17.77 5.24 -12.77
C LEU A 77 16.57 4.55 -12.09
N ASN A 78 15.42 4.45 -12.77
CA ASN A 78 14.20 3.85 -12.24
C ASN A 78 13.77 4.41 -10.86
N LEU A 79 14.03 5.70 -10.59
CA LEU A 79 13.94 6.30 -9.25
C LEU A 79 12.57 6.12 -8.61
N ARG A 80 11.51 6.28 -9.42
CA ARG A 80 10.12 6.08 -8.98
C ARG A 80 9.96 4.71 -8.33
N ASN A 81 10.43 3.64 -8.98
CA ASN A 81 10.26 2.29 -8.48
C ASN A 81 11.20 1.99 -7.31
N LEU A 82 12.45 2.45 -7.35
CA LEU A 82 13.39 2.28 -6.22
C LEU A 82 12.80 2.84 -4.92
N VAL A 83 12.20 4.02 -4.99
CA VAL A 83 11.60 4.69 -3.84
C VAL A 83 10.28 4.02 -3.43
N TRP A 84 9.32 3.87 -4.35
CA TRP A 84 7.98 3.35 -4.01
C TRP A 84 7.99 1.91 -3.52
N HIS A 85 8.90 1.08 -4.03
CA HIS A 85 9.06 -0.31 -3.60
C HIS A 85 9.99 -0.46 -2.39
N GLY A 86 10.47 0.64 -1.79
CA GLY A 86 11.22 0.62 -0.54
C GLY A 86 12.67 0.14 -0.64
N PHE A 87 13.28 0.16 -1.84
CA PHE A 87 14.69 -0.19 -2.01
C PHE A 87 15.65 0.91 -1.55
N MET A 88 15.19 2.16 -1.45
CA MET A 88 16.02 3.30 -1.02
C MET A 88 15.51 3.90 0.29
N ALA A 89 16.35 3.94 1.32
CA ALA A 89 16.05 4.58 2.60
C ALA A 89 16.01 6.11 2.48
N PRO A 90 15.29 6.83 3.36
CA PRO A 90 15.23 8.29 3.29
C PRO A 90 16.61 8.95 3.40
N VAL A 91 17.49 8.39 4.24
CA VAL A 91 18.87 8.86 4.43
C VAL A 91 19.76 8.63 3.21
N GLU A 92 19.39 7.69 2.33
CA GLU A 92 20.11 7.37 1.10
C GLU A 92 19.62 8.20 -0.09
N PHE A 93 18.47 8.88 0.04
CA PHE A 93 17.82 9.56 -1.07
C PHE A 93 18.50 10.89 -1.43
N PRO A 94 19.05 11.06 -2.64
CA PRO A 94 19.69 12.32 -3.03
C PRO A 94 18.66 13.45 -3.16
N LYS A 95 18.79 14.48 -2.31
CA LYS A 95 17.85 15.62 -2.22
C LYS A 95 17.62 16.34 -3.55
N CYS A 96 18.62 16.36 -4.44
CA CYS A 96 18.53 16.99 -5.75
C CYS A 96 17.39 16.42 -6.61
N PHE A 97 17.05 15.13 -6.46
CA PHE A 97 15.95 14.52 -7.20
C PHE A 97 14.59 15.04 -6.76
N GLY A 98 14.41 15.37 -5.47
CA GLY A 98 13.19 16.03 -4.99
C GLY A 98 13.00 17.41 -5.64
N SER A 99 14.05 18.24 -5.65
CA SER A 99 14.03 19.55 -6.30
C SER A 99 13.82 19.43 -7.82
N LEU A 100 14.48 18.48 -8.47
CA LEU A 100 14.32 18.23 -9.90
C LEU A 100 12.89 17.82 -10.26
N THR A 101 12.27 16.93 -9.47
CA THR A 101 10.87 16.54 -9.67
C THR A 101 9.93 17.74 -9.60
N LEU A 102 10.13 18.66 -8.65
CA LEU A 102 9.34 19.90 -8.58
C LEU A 102 9.53 20.77 -9.82
N LEU A 103 10.76 20.94 -10.29
CA LEU A 103 11.04 21.70 -11.52
C LEU A 103 10.38 21.05 -12.75
N LEU A 104 10.38 19.72 -12.85
CA LEU A 104 9.71 18.98 -13.92
C LEU A 104 8.21 19.24 -13.89
N ILE A 105 7.57 19.16 -12.72
CA ILE A 105 6.13 19.48 -12.56
C ILE A 105 5.85 20.92 -13.00
N MET A 106 6.65 21.89 -12.54
CA MET A 106 6.48 23.30 -12.88
C MET A 106 6.75 23.61 -14.36
N ALA A 107 7.51 22.76 -15.06
CA ALA A 107 7.76 22.91 -16.48
C ALA A 107 6.56 22.49 -17.33
N LEU A 108 5.74 21.52 -16.88
CA LEU A 108 4.65 20.94 -17.67
C LEU A 108 3.52 21.89 -18.09
N PRO A 109 3.04 22.85 -17.26
CA PRO A 109 1.89 23.70 -17.59
C PRO A 109 1.98 24.41 -18.94
N ARG A 110 3.17 24.79 -19.41
CA ARG A 110 3.37 25.48 -20.69
C ARG A 110 3.01 24.64 -21.93
N TYR A 111 2.90 23.31 -21.77
CA TYR A 111 2.57 22.38 -22.86
C TYR A 111 1.07 22.09 -22.95
N PHE A 112 0.28 22.50 -21.95
CA PHE A 112 -1.18 22.45 -22.00
C PHE A 112 -1.73 23.56 -22.92
N GLY A 113 -2.87 23.31 -23.56
CA GLY A 113 -3.54 24.25 -24.45
C GLY A 113 -4.27 25.38 -23.72
N VAL A 114 -4.53 26.49 -24.43
CA VAL A 114 -5.16 27.73 -23.92
C VAL A 114 -6.62 27.53 -23.46
N LEU A 115 -7.27 26.42 -23.82
CA LEU A 115 -8.73 26.22 -23.71
C LEU A 115 -9.22 25.44 -22.47
N SER A 116 -8.36 25.10 -21.52
CA SER A 116 -8.68 24.12 -20.46
C SER A 116 -9.46 24.67 -19.24
N SER A 117 -10.10 25.85 -19.32
CA SER A 117 -10.92 26.37 -18.21
C SER A 117 -12.40 25.97 -18.27
N LYS A 118 -12.97 25.71 -19.46
CA LYS A 118 -14.43 25.47 -19.63
C LYS A 118 -14.85 24.01 -19.81
N LYS A 119 -13.94 23.09 -20.11
CA LYS A 119 -14.20 21.63 -20.26
C LYS A 119 -13.68 20.77 -19.10
N LYS A 120 -13.29 21.41 -17.98
CA LYS A 120 -12.70 20.75 -16.81
C LYS A 120 -13.67 19.87 -16.01
N ASP A 121 -14.95 19.80 -16.39
CA ASP A 121 -15.99 19.13 -15.59
C ASP A 121 -16.28 17.68 -16.00
N GLU A 122 -15.77 17.19 -17.14
CA GLU A 122 -15.63 15.74 -17.40
C GLU A 122 -14.29 15.19 -16.87
N LYS A 123 -13.84 15.69 -15.71
CA LYS A 123 -12.61 15.24 -15.04
C LYS A 123 -12.68 13.73 -14.77
N THR A 124 -11.58 13.03 -15.06
CA THR A 124 -11.35 11.67 -14.58
C THR A 124 -11.72 11.59 -13.10
N LYS A 125 -12.73 10.77 -12.75
CA LYS A 125 -13.17 10.61 -11.37
C LYS A 125 -12.01 10.06 -10.54
N LEU A 126 -11.42 10.91 -9.73
CA LEU A 126 -10.31 10.53 -8.85
C LEU A 126 -10.81 9.57 -7.77
N PHE A 127 -9.96 8.62 -7.42
CA PHE A 127 -10.17 7.68 -6.33
C PHE A 127 -10.22 8.42 -5.01
N ARG A 128 -11.28 8.19 -4.23
CA ARG A 128 -11.38 8.64 -2.85
C ARG A 128 -11.17 7.46 -1.92
N ILE A 129 -10.31 7.62 -0.92
CA ILE A 129 -9.94 6.55 -0.01
C ILE A 129 -11.11 6.06 0.85
N ASP A 130 -12.00 6.97 1.24
CA ASP A 130 -13.22 6.71 2.00
C ASP A 130 -14.32 6.03 1.16
N GLY A 131 -14.17 5.94 -0.17
CA GLY A 131 -15.16 5.31 -1.07
C GLY A 131 -15.32 3.79 -0.90
N PHE A 132 -14.56 3.17 0.01
CA PHE A 132 -14.65 1.75 0.35
C PHE A 132 -15.10 1.51 1.79
N ASP A 133 -15.31 2.56 2.59
CA ASP A 133 -15.58 2.45 4.03
C ASP A 133 -16.74 1.50 4.33
N ASP A 134 -17.89 1.68 3.67
CA ASP A 134 -19.10 0.88 3.88
C ASP A 134 -18.97 -0.58 3.42
N ARG A 135 -17.90 -0.93 2.71
CA ARG A 135 -17.66 -2.29 2.20
C ARG A 135 -16.74 -3.12 3.10
N PHE A 136 -16.07 -2.51 4.08
CA PHE A 136 -15.29 -3.26 5.05
C PHE A 136 -16.21 -3.90 6.09
N VAL A 137 -16.07 -5.21 6.28
CA VAL A 137 -16.84 -5.98 7.26
C VAL A 137 -16.06 -6.07 8.56
N THR A 138 -16.61 -5.53 9.63
CA THR A 138 -16.12 -5.73 11.00
C THR A 138 -17.03 -6.76 11.70
N ARG A 139 -16.51 -7.90 12.14
CA ARG A 139 -17.33 -8.83 12.94
C ARG A 139 -17.46 -8.31 14.36
N LEU A 140 -18.56 -7.62 14.64
CA LEU A 140 -19.26 -7.64 15.92
C LEU A 140 -20.71 -7.29 15.59
N GLU A 141 -21.60 -8.04 16.23
CA GLU A 141 -23.05 -7.90 16.14
C GLU A 141 -23.45 -6.43 16.08
N GLU A 142 -24.34 -6.10 15.13
CA GLU A 142 -25.10 -4.86 15.21
C GLU A 142 -25.70 -4.77 16.62
N PRO A 143 -25.39 -3.72 17.41
CA PRO A 143 -26.24 -3.41 18.53
C PRO A 143 -27.60 -3.09 17.91
N ARG A 144 -28.59 -3.94 18.16
CA ARG A 144 -29.99 -3.54 18.04
C ARG A 144 -30.11 -2.21 18.78
N CYS A 145 -30.64 -1.20 18.09
CA CYS A 145 -30.89 0.15 18.60
C CYS A 145 -31.00 0.20 20.12
N GLY A 146 -29.89 0.59 20.76
CA GLY A 146 -29.82 1.05 22.12
C GLY A 146 -29.20 2.43 22.05
N GLU A 147 -29.91 3.42 22.58
CA GLU A 147 -29.44 4.78 22.75
C GLU A 147 -28.27 4.76 23.74
N ASP A 148 -27.06 4.51 23.24
CA ASP A 148 -25.78 4.98 23.75
C ASP A 148 -24.69 4.49 22.79
N GLY A 149 -24.18 5.41 21.97
CA GLY A 149 -23.25 5.12 20.89
C GLY A 149 -21.85 4.75 21.39
N GLU A 150 -21.65 3.49 21.78
CA GLU A 150 -20.30 2.92 21.89
C GLU A 150 -19.69 2.85 20.49
N THR A 151 -19.02 3.93 20.11
CA THR A 151 -18.27 4.01 18.85
C THR A 151 -17.18 2.95 18.89
N GLN A 152 -17.14 2.03 17.91
CA GLN A 152 -16.03 1.09 17.73
C GLN A 152 -14.71 1.84 17.94
N GLN A 153 -13.99 1.50 19.01
CA GLN A 153 -12.81 2.25 19.43
C GLN A 153 -11.61 1.79 18.59
N ASP A 154 -11.30 2.53 17.53
CA ASP A 154 -10.11 2.29 16.71
C ASP A 154 -8.82 2.77 17.39
N LEU A 155 -7.70 2.22 16.94
CA LEU A 155 -6.40 2.47 17.56
C LEU A 155 -5.98 3.95 17.51
N VAL A 156 -6.35 4.68 16.46
CA VAL A 156 -6.02 6.11 16.36
C VAL A 156 -6.75 6.90 17.45
N ASN A 157 -8.05 6.64 17.63
CA ASN A 157 -8.85 7.29 18.66
C ASN A 157 -8.43 6.87 20.07
N VAL A 158 -7.95 5.63 20.27
CA VAL A 158 -7.31 5.24 21.54
C VAL A 158 -6.08 6.10 21.79
N LEU A 159 -5.15 6.20 20.84
CA LEU A 159 -3.91 6.96 21.00
C LEU A 159 -4.13 8.47 21.17
N ARG A 160 -5.18 9.04 20.58
CA ARG A 160 -5.56 10.45 20.78
C ARG A 160 -6.02 10.75 22.21
N LYS A 161 -6.57 9.75 22.91
CA LYS A 161 -7.02 9.88 24.31
C LYS A 161 -5.91 9.62 25.33
N GLU A 162 -4.82 8.98 24.92
CA GLU A 162 -3.66 8.73 25.78
C GLU A 162 -2.86 10.01 26.04
N THR A 163 -2.10 10.02 27.14
CA THR A 163 -1.17 11.13 27.39
C THR A 163 -0.06 11.16 26.33
N PRO A 164 0.50 12.34 25.99
CA PRO A 164 1.58 12.44 25.01
C PRO A 164 2.75 11.51 25.31
N ALA A 165 3.17 11.38 26.57
CA ALA A 165 4.28 10.51 26.96
C ALA A 165 4.01 9.02 26.65
N VAL A 166 2.80 8.52 26.96
CA VAL A 166 2.40 7.13 26.69
C VAL A 166 2.30 6.88 25.19
N ARG A 167 1.70 7.83 24.46
CA ARG A 167 1.55 7.76 23.02
C ARG A 167 2.91 7.74 22.32
N ASP A 168 3.80 8.67 22.64
CA ASP A 168 5.11 8.79 22.00
C ASP A 168 5.98 7.55 22.26
N GLU A 169 5.85 6.95 23.45
CA GLU A 169 6.51 5.69 23.76
C GLU A 169 5.94 4.51 22.97
N ALA A 170 4.61 4.41 22.83
CA ALA A 170 4.00 3.39 21.97
C ALA A 170 4.45 3.55 20.51
N ILE A 171 4.49 4.78 19.99
CA ILE A 171 4.96 5.07 18.63
C ILE A 171 6.43 4.68 18.46
N ARG A 172 7.32 5.08 19.39
CA ARG A 172 8.73 4.67 19.38
C ARG A 172 8.89 3.16 19.43
N ARG A 173 8.11 2.48 20.26
CA ARG A 173 8.12 1.01 20.38
C ARG A 173 7.83 0.34 19.04
N TRP A 174 6.85 0.85 18.29
CA TRP A 174 6.49 0.29 16.98
C TRP A 174 7.45 0.68 15.87
N SER A 175 7.95 1.91 15.86
CA SER A 175 8.86 2.40 14.83
C SER A 175 10.26 1.75 14.90
N THR A 176 10.63 1.22 16.07
CA THR A 176 11.89 0.51 16.33
C THR A 176 11.70 -1.01 16.46
N ALA A 177 10.53 -1.54 16.12
CA ALA A 177 10.30 -2.98 16.16
C ALA A 177 11.20 -3.72 15.15
N PRO A 178 11.62 -4.97 15.44
CA PRO A 178 12.45 -5.76 14.53
C PRO A 178 11.86 -5.94 13.12
N PHE A 179 10.54 -5.89 13.00
CA PHE A 179 9.83 -5.91 11.71
C PHE A 179 10.15 -4.70 10.82
N ILE A 180 10.53 -3.56 11.40
CA ILE A 180 10.78 -2.32 10.66
C ILE A 180 12.23 -2.32 10.14
N PRO A 181 12.44 -2.20 8.80
CA PRO A 181 13.79 -2.18 8.24
C PRO A 181 14.61 -1.01 8.76
N LEU A 182 15.93 -1.22 8.82
CA LEU A 182 16.89 -0.19 9.22
C LEU A 182 16.74 1.08 8.37
N GLY A 183 16.93 2.24 8.99
CA GLY A 183 16.79 3.55 8.33
C GLY A 183 15.34 3.99 8.08
N ARG A 184 14.32 3.23 8.54
CA ARG A 184 12.89 3.59 8.35
C ARG A 184 12.20 4.10 9.61
N SER A 185 12.80 3.94 10.79
CA SER A 185 12.15 4.22 12.08
C SER A 185 11.64 5.67 12.20
N ASN A 186 12.46 6.67 11.86
CA ASN A 186 12.05 8.07 11.97
C ASN A 186 10.91 8.42 11.00
N LEU A 187 10.98 7.92 9.75
CA LEU A 187 9.91 8.14 8.76
C LEU A 187 8.60 7.54 9.26
N LEU A 188 8.63 6.31 9.78
CA LEU A 188 7.45 5.65 10.32
C LEU A 188 6.91 6.34 11.57
N GLN A 189 7.78 6.75 12.50
CA GLN A 189 7.38 7.50 13.68
C GLN A 189 6.60 8.76 13.29
N ARG A 190 7.17 9.59 12.40
CA ARG A 190 6.51 10.83 11.94
C ARG A 190 5.23 10.56 11.17
N ALA A 191 5.17 9.46 10.43
CA ALA A 191 3.96 9.04 9.73
C ALA A 191 2.83 8.73 10.72
N ILE A 192 3.13 7.99 11.79
CA ILE A 192 2.15 7.66 12.83
C ILE A 192 1.75 8.93 13.61
N GLU A 193 2.70 9.78 13.97
CA GLU A 193 2.42 11.09 14.61
C GLU A 193 1.49 11.94 13.73
N ALA A 194 1.77 12.04 12.43
CA ALA A 194 0.92 12.76 11.48
C ALA A 194 -0.52 12.20 11.42
N LEU A 195 -0.67 10.88 11.41
CA LEU A 195 -1.99 10.24 11.43
C LEU A 195 -2.74 10.51 12.73
N VAL A 196 -2.07 10.30 13.87
CA VAL A 196 -2.70 10.37 15.19
C VAL A 196 -3.00 11.81 15.58
N GLU A 197 -2.07 12.74 15.40
CA GLU A 197 -2.22 14.12 15.85
C GLU A 197 -3.01 14.98 14.86
N ARG A 198 -2.77 14.81 13.56
CA ARG A 198 -3.36 15.68 12.52
C ARG A 198 -4.44 15.02 11.67
N GLY A 199 -4.58 13.69 11.76
CA GLY A 199 -5.48 12.96 10.86
C GLY A 199 -4.98 12.92 9.42
N ASP A 200 -3.68 13.14 9.19
CA ASP A 200 -3.11 13.21 7.84
C ASP A 200 -2.91 11.81 7.24
N GLU A 201 -3.99 11.27 6.69
CA GLU A 201 -4.02 9.94 6.09
C GLU A 201 -3.02 9.79 4.95
N PHE A 202 -2.92 10.79 4.07
CA PHE A 202 -2.06 10.71 2.91
C PHE A 202 -0.58 10.75 3.30
N TRP A 203 -0.19 11.61 4.24
CA TRP A 203 1.19 11.59 4.76
C TRP A 203 1.55 10.23 5.33
N PHE A 204 0.63 9.62 6.11
CA PHE A 204 0.82 8.28 6.63
C PHE A 204 0.97 7.24 5.52
N LEU A 205 0.07 7.21 4.53
CA LEU A 205 0.07 6.19 3.48
C LEU A 205 1.29 6.28 2.55
N PHE A 206 1.65 7.49 2.13
CA PHE A 206 2.84 7.73 1.30
C PHE A 206 4.12 7.30 2.02
N ALA A 207 4.20 7.50 3.34
CA ALA A 207 5.35 7.10 4.14
C ALA A 207 5.37 5.59 4.42
N VAL A 208 4.21 5.00 4.74
CA VAL A 208 4.10 3.61 5.20
C VAL A 208 4.24 2.60 4.07
N PHE A 209 3.73 2.86 2.86
CA PHE A 209 3.79 1.84 1.80
C PHE A 209 5.22 1.39 1.44
N PRO A 210 6.20 2.29 1.21
CA PRO A 210 7.57 1.85 0.96
C PRO A 210 8.17 1.07 2.14
N VAL A 211 7.85 1.47 3.38
CA VAL A 211 8.33 0.80 4.59
C VAL A 211 7.75 -0.60 4.72
N LEU A 212 6.43 -0.72 4.57
CA LEU A 212 5.69 -1.97 4.67
C LEU A 212 6.09 -2.96 3.56
N GLU A 213 6.23 -2.48 2.33
CA GLU A 213 6.66 -3.31 1.21
C GLU A 213 8.08 -3.85 1.42
N HIS A 214 9.00 -3.01 1.91
CA HIS A 214 10.35 -3.48 2.27
C HIS A 214 10.33 -4.48 3.44
N ALA A 215 9.60 -4.18 4.51
CA ALA A 215 9.46 -5.08 5.66
C ALA A 215 8.93 -6.46 5.24
N LEU A 216 7.84 -6.48 4.47
CA LEU A 216 7.24 -7.72 3.97
C LEU A 216 8.16 -8.45 2.99
N ARG A 217 8.98 -7.74 2.21
CA ARG A 217 9.99 -8.37 1.35
C ARG A 217 11.04 -9.10 2.18
N LEU A 218 11.58 -8.47 3.22
CA LEU A 218 12.58 -9.12 4.09
C LEU A 218 11.99 -10.35 4.78
N GLU A 219 10.77 -10.24 5.31
CA GLU A 219 10.08 -11.39 5.89
C GLU A 219 9.81 -12.48 4.84
N PHE A 220 9.35 -12.11 3.64
CA PHE A 220 9.10 -13.05 2.54
C PHE A 220 10.34 -13.88 2.23
N LEU A 221 11.51 -13.24 2.10
CA LEU A 221 12.78 -13.91 1.85
C LEU A 221 13.11 -14.86 3.00
N ARG A 222 13.10 -14.33 4.23
CA ARG A 222 13.45 -15.09 5.44
C ARG A 222 12.61 -16.36 5.61
N VAL A 223 11.30 -16.30 5.34
CA VAL A 223 10.40 -17.42 5.60
C VAL A 223 10.31 -18.41 4.43
N ASN A 224 10.61 -17.97 3.21
CA ASN A 224 10.52 -18.81 2.01
C ASN A 224 11.88 -19.31 1.50
N GLU A 225 13.02 -18.83 2.01
CA GLU A 225 14.37 -19.27 1.61
C GLU A 225 14.48 -20.80 1.61
N ASN A 226 14.23 -21.45 2.75
CA ASN A 226 14.33 -22.91 2.86
C ASN A 226 13.21 -23.67 2.13
N ARG A 227 12.05 -23.04 1.91
CA ARG A 227 10.86 -23.70 1.35
C ARG A 227 10.85 -23.69 -0.17
N ALA A 228 11.15 -22.54 -0.76
CA ALA A 228 11.09 -22.33 -2.21
C ALA A 228 12.46 -22.10 -2.85
N GLY A 229 13.54 -22.06 -2.06
CA GLY A 229 14.88 -21.73 -2.58
C GLY A 229 15.02 -20.26 -2.98
N VAL A 230 14.20 -19.37 -2.40
CA VAL A 230 14.16 -17.95 -2.80
C VAL A 230 15.53 -17.31 -2.60
N LEU A 231 16.13 -16.86 -3.70
CA LEU A 231 17.45 -16.25 -3.66
C LEU A 231 17.44 -14.87 -2.98
N SER A 232 18.52 -14.56 -2.27
CA SER A 232 18.71 -13.25 -1.61
C SER A 232 18.66 -12.06 -2.57
N VAL A 233 18.88 -12.30 -3.88
CA VAL A 233 18.83 -11.29 -4.95
C VAL A 233 17.48 -10.58 -5.05
N TYR A 234 16.38 -11.23 -4.64
CA TYR A 234 15.05 -10.61 -4.59
C TYR A 234 14.93 -9.51 -3.53
N GLY A 235 15.88 -9.45 -2.58
CA GLY A 235 16.00 -8.35 -1.61
C GLY A 235 16.56 -7.07 -2.20
N PHE A 236 17.17 -7.12 -3.38
CA PHE A 236 17.89 -6.00 -3.99
C PHE A 236 17.21 -5.50 -5.26
N ALA A 237 17.42 -4.22 -5.57
CA ALA A 237 17.01 -3.67 -6.85
C ALA A 237 17.96 -4.16 -7.94
N GLN A 238 17.43 -4.93 -8.89
CA GLN A 238 18.19 -5.48 -10.01
C GLN A 238 18.05 -4.59 -11.26
N ILE A 239 19.12 -4.50 -12.04
CA ILE A 239 19.09 -3.78 -13.32
C ILE A 239 18.34 -4.66 -14.34
N ASP A 240 17.46 -4.05 -15.13
CA ASP A 240 16.71 -4.68 -16.22
C ASP A 240 15.84 -5.91 -15.83
N ALA A 241 15.56 -6.10 -14.54
CA ALA A 241 14.67 -7.15 -14.05
C ALA A 241 13.44 -6.58 -13.34
N TYR A 242 12.37 -7.37 -13.30
CA TYR A 242 11.19 -7.03 -12.50
C TYR A 242 11.46 -7.24 -11.01
N TYR A 243 11.02 -6.29 -10.19
CA TYR A 243 11.15 -6.37 -8.74
C TYR A 243 10.10 -7.28 -8.13
N SER A 244 10.41 -7.87 -6.97
CA SER A 244 9.37 -8.47 -6.13
C SER A 244 8.56 -7.37 -5.44
N THR A 245 7.24 -7.39 -5.66
CA THR A 245 6.34 -6.30 -5.26
C THR A 245 5.24 -6.74 -4.32
N LEU A 246 4.78 -5.81 -3.48
CA LEU A 246 3.67 -6.03 -2.54
C LEU A 246 2.34 -6.32 -3.24
N ASP A 247 2.00 -5.50 -4.22
CA ASP A 247 0.82 -5.58 -5.07
C ASP A 247 1.19 -6.13 -6.45
N GLY A 248 0.22 -6.74 -7.12
CA GLY A 248 0.46 -7.39 -8.42
C GLY A 248 -0.63 -8.36 -8.81
N PHE A 249 -1.89 -8.01 -8.52
CA PHE A 249 -3.01 -8.89 -8.84
C PHE A 249 -3.00 -9.19 -10.35
N GLY A 250 -2.95 -10.47 -10.70
CA GLY A 250 -2.83 -10.92 -12.10
C GLY A 250 -1.45 -10.72 -12.74
N GLN A 251 -0.41 -10.46 -11.95
CA GLN A 251 0.98 -10.28 -12.43
C GLN A 251 1.94 -11.37 -11.95
N LYS A 252 1.42 -12.46 -11.35
CA LYS A 252 2.23 -13.58 -10.86
C LYS A 252 3.14 -14.21 -11.94
N ASP A 253 2.71 -14.12 -13.20
CA ASP A 253 3.43 -14.70 -14.35
C ASP A 253 4.54 -13.78 -14.87
N LYS A 254 4.64 -12.55 -14.33
CA LYS A 254 5.67 -11.57 -14.72
C LYS A 254 6.80 -11.50 -13.71
N HIS A 255 6.49 -11.62 -12.42
CA HIS A 255 7.44 -11.53 -11.32
C HIS A 255 6.84 -12.08 -10.03
N GLN A 256 7.69 -12.30 -9.03
CA GLN A 256 7.29 -12.77 -7.71
C GLN A 256 6.48 -11.69 -6.97
N VAL A 257 5.23 -12.00 -6.65
CA VAL A 257 4.34 -11.14 -5.85
C VAL A 257 4.36 -11.61 -4.40
N LEU A 258 4.69 -10.70 -3.47
CA LEU A 258 5.00 -11.05 -2.08
C LEU A 258 3.84 -11.75 -1.35
N LEU A 259 2.61 -11.27 -1.58
CA LEU A 259 1.40 -11.77 -0.92
C LEU A 259 0.63 -12.80 -1.76
N HIS A 260 1.21 -13.28 -2.87
CA HIS A 260 0.57 -14.37 -3.62
C HIS A 260 0.59 -15.66 -2.78
N PRO A 261 -0.49 -16.47 -2.76
CA PRO A 261 -0.57 -17.68 -1.92
C PRO A 261 0.46 -18.76 -2.26
N VAL A 262 1.07 -18.64 -3.43
CA VAL A 262 2.04 -19.58 -3.98
C VAL A 262 3.32 -18.82 -4.32
N VAL A 263 4.46 -19.41 -3.97
CA VAL A 263 5.80 -18.95 -4.32
C VAL A 263 6.35 -19.86 -5.40
N LEU A 264 6.96 -19.27 -6.42
CA LEU A 264 7.60 -20.00 -7.51
C LEU A 264 8.99 -20.41 -7.05
N ARG A 265 9.37 -21.66 -7.26
CA ARG A 265 10.72 -22.12 -6.92
C ARG A 265 11.71 -21.55 -7.92
N ASP A 266 12.83 -21.05 -7.42
CA ASP A 266 13.97 -20.77 -8.29
C ASP A 266 14.53 -22.12 -8.73
N THR A 267 14.43 -22.43 -10.03
CA THR A 267 15.13 -23.56 -10.62
C THR A 267 16.54 -23.10 -11.01
N ASP A 268 17.57 -23.92 -10.80
CA ASP A 268 18.99 -23.61 -11.09
C ASP A 268 19.28 -23.13 -12.54
N SER A 269 18.32 -23.23 -13.46
CA SER A 269 18.38 -22.53 -14.75
C SER A 269 18.03 -21.06 -14.56
N GLY A 270 19.04 -20.18 -14.58
CA GLY A 270 18.92 -18.71 -14.54
C GLY A 270 18.19 -18.08 -15.73
N GLU A 271 17.06 -18.65 -16.16
CA GLU A 271 16.19 -18.12 -17.19
C GLU A 271 15.19 -17.14 -16.57
N SER A 272 15.11 -15.95 -17.15
CA SER A 272 14.14 -14.91 -16.78
C SER A 272 12.70 -15.40 -16.90
N PHE A 273 11.83 -14.90 -16.03
CA PHE A 273 10.36 -15.09 -16.05
C PHE A 273 9.71 -14.92 -17.44
N SER A 274 10.34 -14.17 -18.36
CA SER A 274 9.86 -13.87 -19.71
C SER A 274 10.10 -14.94 -20.77
N ASP A 275 11.02 -15.90 -20.54
CA ASP A 275 11.61 -16.65 -21.66
C ASP A 275 11.04 -18.05 -21.89
N LYS A 276 10.23 -18.60 -20.99
CA LYS A 276 9.65 -19.95 -21.15
C LYS A 276 8.24 -19.92 -21.72
N LYS A 277 8.14 -20.02 -23.06
CA LYS A 277 6.89 -20.17 -23.84
C LYS A 277 6.22 -21.56 -23.77
N ASN A 278 6.80 -22.51 -23.06
CA ASN A 278 6.29 -23.89 -23.00
C ASN A 278 5.73 -24.16 -21.61
N GLY A 279 4.45 -24.53 -21.54
CA GLY A 279 3.64 -24.75 -20.33
C GLY A 279 4.12 -25.86 -19.39
N ILE A 280 5.37 -25.78 -18.94
CA ILE A 280 5.89 -26.51 -17.81
C ILE A 280 5.37 -25.77 -16.58
N ALA A 281 4.52 -26.43 -15.79
CA ALA A 281 4.05 -25.90 -14.53
C ALA A 281 5.28 -25.57 -13.65
N TYR A 282 5.46 -24.30 -13.30
CA TYR A 282 6.46 -23.92 -12.31
C TYR A 282 6.27 -24.79 -11.08
N GLU A 283 7.33 -25.46 -10.65
CA GLU A 283 7.30 -26.10 -9.36
C GLU A 283 7.09 -24.98 -8.33
N SER A 284 6.02 -25.12 -7.56
CA SER A 284 5.53 -24.02 -6.75
C SER A 284 5.09 -24.54 -5.40
N VAL A 285 5.29 -23.72 -4.38
CA VAL A 285 5.09 -24.09 -2.98
C VAL A 285 4.19 -23.07 -2.29
N THR A 286 3.55 -23.48 -1.20
CA THR A 286 2.72 -22.57 -0.41
C THR A 286 3.56 -21.46 0.22
N ASN A 287 3.11 -20.22 0.10
CA ASN A 287 3.81 -19.08 0.65
C ASN A 287 3.81 -19.13 2.18
N ALA A 288 4.99 -19.26 2.78
CA ALA A 288 5.14 -19.38 4.22
C ALA A 288 4.70 -18.13 4.98
N LEU A 289 4.56 -16.96 4.32
CA LEU A 289 3.99 -15.77 4.95
C LEU A 289 2.57 -16.00 5.50
N TYR A 290 1.79 -16.87 4.86
CA TYR A 290 0.42 -17.19 5.31
C TYR A 290 0.40 -17.91 6.67
N GLU A 291 1.51 -18.54 7.06
CA GLU A 291 1.67 -19.22 8.33
C GLU A 291 2.37 -18.33 9.38
N LYS A 292 3.13 -17.32 8.93
CA LYS A 292 3.97 -16.49 9.80
C LYS A 292 3.34 -15.17 10.20
N LEU A 293 2.55 -14.55 9.31
CA LEU A 293 1.90 -13.28 9.61
C LEU A 293 0.65 -13.49 10.48
N PRO A 294 0.35 -12.59 11.44
CA PRO A 294 -0.91 -12.60 12.15
C PRO A 294 -2.09 -12.56 11.17
N PHE A 295 -3.08 -13.44 11.36
CA PHE A 295 -4.21 -13.58 10.44
C PHE A 295 -4.92 -12.24 10.16
N ALA A 296 -5.17 -11.44 11.21
CA ALA A 296 -5.81 -10.13 11.06
C ALA A 296 -5.00 -9.17 10.17
N SER A 297 -3.67 -9.11 10.36
CA SER A 297 -2.80 -8.31 9.50
C SER A 297 -2.80 -8.82 8.07
N LEU A 298 -2.63 -10.13 7.86
CA LEU A 298 -2.67 -10.74 6.53
C LEU A 298 -3.99 -10.46 5.82
N ALA A 299 -5.12 -10.55 6.53
CA ALA A 299 -6.44 -10.31 5.99
C ALA A 299 -6.60 -8.87 5.46
N VAL A 300 -6.12 -7.89 6.22
CA VAL A 300 -6.10 -6.48 5.81
C VAL A 300 -5.17 -6.26 4.62
N LEU A 301 -3.95 -6.81 4.66
CA LEU A 301 -2.99 -6.67 3.56
C LEU A 301 -3.56 -7.23 2.24
N LEU A 302 -4.22 -8.40 2.33
CA LEU A 302 -4.89 -9.01 1.18
C LEU A 302 -6.01 -8.12 0.65
N ASP A 303 -6.90 -7.66 1.52
CA ASP A 303 -8.01 -6.77 1.16
C ASP A 303 -7.51 -5.50 0.46
N LEU A 304 -6.48 -4.86 1.00
CA LEU A 304 -6.00 -3.57 0.54
C LEU A 304 -5.16 -3.64 -0.75
N PHE A 305 -4.42 -4.73 -0.98
CA PHE A 305 -3.41 -4.81 -2.05
C PHE A 305 -3.61 -5.94 -3.06
N MET A 306 -4.36 -6.99 -2.71
CA MET A 306 -4.42 -8.22 -3.52
C MET A 306 -5.82 -8.63 -3.98
N MET A 307 -6.89 -8.04 -3.45
CA MET A 307 -8.24 -8.40 -3.87
C MET A 307 -8.67 -7.62 -5.10
N SER A 308 -9.19 -8.33 -6.12
CA SER A 308 -9.70 -7.74 -7.36
C SER A 308 -10.82 -6.71 -7.14
N ASN A 309 -11.66 -6.96 -6.13
CA ASN A 309 -12.75 -6.07 -5.72
C ASN A 309 -12.34 -5.14 -4.55
N GLY A 310 -11.10 -5.24 -4.08
CA GLY A 310 -10.54 -4.40 -3.03
C GLY A 310 -10.17 -3.00 -3.55
N PRO A 311 -9.78 -2.08 -2.66
CA PRO A 311 -9.46 -0.70 -3.04
C PRO A 311 -8.17 -0.57 -3.84
N ASN A 312 -7.23 -1.52 -3.72
CA ASN A 312 -5.91 -1.46 -4.35
C ASN A 312 -5.21 -0.11 -4.09
N ILE A 313 -5.25 0.33 -2.83
CA ILE A 313 -4.91 1.71 -2.44
C ILE A 313 -3.50 2.13 -2.86
N ARG A 314 -2.56 1.17 -2.83
CA ARG A 314 -1.16 1.42 -3.20
C ARG A 314 -1.05 1.76 -4.68
N ALA A 315 -1.62 0.96 -5.59
CA ALA A 315 -1.63 1.28 -7.00
C ALA A 315 -2.33 2.63 -7.29
N LYS A 316 -3.47 2.90 -6.66
CA LYS A 316 -4.21 4.17 -6.84
C LYS A 316 -3.40 5.40 -6.41
N LEU A 317 -2.64 5.28 -5.32
CA LEU A 317 -1.77 6.36 -4.85
C LEU A 317 -0.51 6.51 -5.71
N CYS A 318 0.15 5.41 -6.06
CA CYS A 318 1.40 5.48 -6.81
C CYS A 318 1.23 5.96 -8.26
N HIS A 319 0.05 5.77 -8.86
CA HIS A 319 -0.23 6.15 -10.25
C HIS A 319 -1.01 7.46 -10.40
N GLY A 320 -1.15 8.24 -9.32
CA GLY A 320 -1.80 9.55 -9.39
C GLY A 320 -3.31 9.50 -9.63
N GLU A 321 -3.94 8.37 -9.31
CA GLU A 321 -5.38 8.21 -9.46
C GLU A 321 -6.16 8.71 -8.23
N ALA A 322 -5.49 8.88 -7.09
CA ALA A 322 -6.09 9.35 -5.84
C ALA A 322 -6.36 10.86 -5.83
N ASN A 323 -7.46 11.26 -5.17
CA ASN A 323 -7.76 12.66 -4.89
C ASN A 323 -6.94 13.14 -3.69
N LEU A 324 -5.94 13.99 -3.94
CA LEU A 324 -5.06 14.54 -2.91
C LEU A 324 -5.54 15.89 -2.34
N SER A 325 -6.81 16.28 -2.52
CA SER A 325 -7.32 17.58 -2.07
C SER A 325 -7.25 17.81 -0.56
N SER A 326 -7.26 16.73 0.24
CA SER A 326 -7.10 16.79 1.70
C SER A 326 -5.66 16.52 2.17
N PHE A 327 -4.69 16.38 1.26
CA PHE A 327 -3.29 16.19 1.64
C PHE A 327 -2.76 17.43 2.36
N LEU A 328 -2.14 17.24 3.53
CA LEU A 328 -1.66 18.33 4.41
C LEU A 328 -2.76 19.32 4.85
N SER A 329 -4.04 19.00 4.68
CA SER A 329 -5.13 19.89 5.13
C SER A 329 -5.28 19.80 6.65
N SER A 330 -5.08 20.91 7.35
CA SER A 330 -5.29 21.01 8.80
C SER A 330 -6.78 21.19 9.11
N SER A 331 -7.56 20.12 9.05
CA SER A 331 -8.94 20.14 9.57
C SER A 331 -9.00 19.27 10.83
N GLU A 332 -9.38 19.89 11.95
CA GLU A 332 -9.41 19.33 13.31
C GLU A 332 -10.37 18.13 13.50
N ALA A 333 -11.02 17.64 12.44
CA ALA A 333 -11.93 16.51 12.50
C ALA A 333 -11.93 15.68 11.20
N THR A 334 -10.77 15.40 10.63
CA THR A 334 -10.70 14.45 9.51
C THR A 334 -11.03 13.04 10.00
N LYS A 335 -12.24 12.58 9.64
CA LYS A 335 -12.63 11.18 9.74
C LYS A 335 -11.62 10.36 8.94
N ILE A 336 -10.86 9.53 9.63
CA ILE A 336 -9.88 8.63 9.00
C ILE A 336 -10.66 7.48 8.35
N SER A 337 -10.37 7.23 7.07
CA SER A 337 -10.98 6.11 6.33
C SER A 337 -10.77 4.77 7.03
N VAL A 338 -11.69 3.84 6.82
CA VAL A 338 -11.58 2.49 7.37
C VAL A 338 -10.33 1.80 6.83
N ALA A 339 -9.98 2.01 5.56
CA ALA A 339 -8.78 1.45 4.95
C ALA A 339 -7.50 1.86 5.70
N THR A 340 -7.33 3.16 5.99
CA THR A 340 -6.16 3.68 6.72
C THR A 340 -6.12 3.16 8.16
N ARG A 341 -7.26 3.15 8.87
CA ARG A 341 -7.32 2.61 10.24
C ARG A 341 -6.93 1.14 10.30
N ARG A 342 -7.48 0.32 9.40
CA ARG A 342 -7.17 -1.12 9.33
C ARG A 342 -5.72 -1.37 8.97
N LEU A 343 -5.16 -0.59 8.05
CA LEU A 343 -3.73 -0.68 7.71
C LEU A 343 -2.85 -0.34 8.91
N PHE A 344 -3.20 0.71 9.67
CA PHE A 344 -2.44 1.09 10.86
C PHE A 344 -2.49 0.00 11.94
N GLU A 345 -3.67 -0.55 12.23
CA GLU A 345 -3.84 -1.67 13.15
C GLU A 345 -3.06 -2.92 12.69
N ALA A 346 -3.11 -3.25 11.39
CA ALA A 346 -2.37 -4.35 10.81
C ALA A 346 -0.85 -4.18 10.95
N LEU A 347 -0.34 -2.97 10.70
CA LEU A 347 1.08 -2.63 10.84
C LEU A 347 1.53 -2.74 12.32
N VAL A 348 0.77 -2.16 13.24
CA VAL A 348 1.09 -2.23 14.68
C VAL A 348 1.09 -3.68 15.16
N LEU A 349 0.11 -4.48 14.70
CA LEU A 349 0.05 -5.89 15.02
C LEU A 349 1.28 -6.67 14.50
N LEU A 350 1.77 -6.36 13.30
CA LEU A 350 3.01 -6.94 12.76
C LEU A 350 4.22 -6.57 13.64
N CYS A 351 4.32 -5.30 14.03
CA CYS A 351 5.39 -4.83 14.92
C CYS A 351 5.36 -5.55 16.28
N GLU A 352 4.21 -5.65 16.94
CA GLU A 352 4.10 -6.33 18.23
C GLU A 352 4.41 -7.82 18.13
N THR A 353 3.88 -8.53 17.13
CA THR A 353 4.17 -9.96 16.95
C THR A 353 5.65 -10.21 16.66
N SER A 354 6.33 -9.34 15.90
CA SER A 354 7.77 -9.48 15.69
C SER A 354 8.58 -9.34 16.98
N ARG A 355 8.15 -8.44 17.89
CA ARG A 355 8.78 -8.26 19.19
C ARG A 355 8.53 -9.44 20.13
N GLU A 356 7.32 -9.97 20.13
CA GLU A 356 6.97 -11.19 20.88
C GLU A 356 7.87 -12.38 20.48
N GLN A 357 8.24 -12.47 19.19
CA GLN A 357 9.13 -13.52 18.68
C GLN A 357 10.61 -13.29 19.00
N SER A 358 11.04 -12.03 19.18
CA SER A 358 12.44 -11.67 19.45
C SER A 358 12.78 -11.50 20.93
N ALA A 359 11.79 -11.25 21.78
CA ALA A 359 12.00 -10.92 23.18
C ALA A 359 12.40 -12.15 24.00
N SER A 360 13.45 -12.02 24.82
CA SER A 360 13.68 -12.93 25.94
C SER A 360 12.65 -12.67 27.05
N GLU A 361 12.28 -13.70 27.83
CA GLU A 361 11.27 -13.61 28.90
C GLU A 361 11.50 -12.44 29.90
N VAL A 362 12.75 -11.97 30.02
CA VAL A 362 13.18 -10.92 30.95
C VAL A 362 12.90 -9.49 30.42
N GLU A 363 12.86 -9.27 29.10
CA GLU A 363 12.60 -7.94 28.51
C GLU A 363 11.10 -7.64 28.34
N ALA A 364 10.25 -8.66 28.30
CA ALA A 364 8.80 -8.51 28.14
C ALA A 364 8.14 -7.66 29.25
N GLY A 365 8.77 -7.55 30.43
CA GLY A 365 8.26 -6.84 31.59
C GLY A 365 8.54 -5.33 31.65
N LYS A 366 9.44 -4.77 30.83
CA LYS A 366 9.96 -3.41 31.10
C LYS A 366 9.15 -2.24 30.55
N LEU A 367 8.32 -2.41 29.52
CA LEU A 367 7.43 -1.36 28.99
C LEU A 367 6.21 -2.00 28.31
N SER A 368 5.15 -2.23 29.08
CA SER A 368 3.89 -2.78 28.58
C SER A 368 3.05 -1.68 27.92
N LEU A 369 2.40 -1.99 26.80
CA LEU A 369 1.41 -1.13 26.17
C LEU A 369 0.26 -0.81 27.14
N SER A 370 -0.33 0.38 27.01
CA SER A 370 -1.50 0.77 27.81
C SER A 370 -2.62 -0.27 27.66
N ALA A 371 -3.46 -0.39 28.70
CA ALA A 371 -4.55 -1.36 28.69
C ALA A 371 -5.52 -1.12 27.51
N ALA A 372 -5.80 0.14 27.19
CA ALA A 372 -6.67 0.52 26.08
C ALA A 372 -6.09 0.10 24.72
N VAL A 373 -4.79 0.31 24.50
CA VAL A 373 -4.12 -0.12 23.26
C VAL A 373 -4.13 -1.64 23.15
N ARG A 374 -3.83 -2.37 24.24
CA ARG A 374 -3.88 -3.84 24.24
C ARG A 374 -5.28 -4.38 23.94
N GLN A 375 -6.30 -3.81 24.56
CA GLN A 375 -7.70 -4.20 24.32
C GLN A 375 -8.12 -3.92 22.87
N CYS A 376 -7.72 -2.79 22.31
CA CYS A 376 -7.98 -2.45 20.90
C CYS A 376 -7.33 -3.47 19.95
N LEU A 377 -6.05 -3.81 20.17
CA LEU A 377 -5.35 -4.80 19.35
C LEU A 377 -5.92 -6.22 19.53
N GLN A 378 -6.34 -6.61 20.72
CA GLN A 378 -7.03 -7.89 20.96
C GLN A 378 -8.37 -7.95 20.23
N SER A 379 -9.16 -6.88 20.29
CA SER A 379 -10.41 -6.76 19.54
C SER A 379 -10.15 -6.85 18.04
N PHE A 380 -9.15 -6.12 17.51
CA PHE A 380 -8.74 -6.21 16.12
C PHE A 380 -8.34 -7.64 15.72
N ARG A 381 -7.52 -8.33 16.53
CA ARG A 381 -7.13 -9.74 16.31
C ARG A 381 -8.35 -10.67 16.23
N ALA A 382 -9.35 -10.48 17.09
CA ALA A 382 -10.51 -11.37 17.19
C ALA A 382 -11.58 -11.12 16.10
N THR A 383 -11.71 -9.87 15.64
CA THR A 383 -12.87 -9.42 14.85
C THR A 383 -12.56 -9.24 13.37
N THR A 384 -11.28 -9.13 13.02
CA THR A 384 -10.85 -8.87 11.64
C THR A 384 -11.06 -10.10 10.76
N THR A 385 -11.69 -9.87 9.62
CA THR A 385 -11.86 -10.88 8.56
C THR A 385 -11.63 -10.22 7.21
N CYS A 386 -11.27 -11.00 6.18
CA CYS A 386 -11.18 -10.45 4.83
C CYS A 386 -12.56 -10.02 4.31
N SER A 387 -12.71 -8.74 4.00
CA SER A 387 -13.91 -8.14 3.44
C SER A 387 -14.07 -8.48 1.96
N PHE A 388 -12.96 -8.53 1.21
CA PHE A 388 -12.98 -8.66 -0.25
C PHE A 388 -12.60 -10.06 -0.75
N HIS A 389 -12.02 -10.90 0.10
CA HIS A 389 -11.62 -12.26 -0.27
C HIS A 389 -12.82 -13.17 -0.58
N PRO A 390 -12.87 -13.82 -1.76
CA PRO A 390 -14.03 -14.61 -2.20
C PRO A 390 -14.46 -15.70 -1.22
N PHE A 391 -13.51 -16.47 -0.68
CA PHE A 391 -13.81 -17.51 0.32
C PHE A 391 -14.48 -16.94 1.57
N TYR A 392 -13.94 -15.86 2.16
CA TYR A 392 -14.51 -15.27 3.37
C TYR A 392 -15.87 -14.60 3.11
N ARG A 393 -16.08 -14.03 1.92
CA ARG A 393 -17.40 -13.54 1.50
C ARG A 393 -18.42 -14.68 1.39
N LEU A 394 -18.04 -15.78 0.75
CA LEU A 394 -18.89 -16.96 0.64
C LEU A 394 -19.19 -17.57 2.02
N HIS A 395 -18.17 -17.72 2.87
CA HIS A 395 -18.32 -18.24 4.23
C HIS A 395 -19.26 -17.36 5.07
N ARG A 396 -19.18 -16.02 4.97
CA ARG A 396 -20.15 -15.13 5.63
C ARG A 396 -21.57 -15.33 5.09
N ALA A 397 -21.74 -15.31 3.77
CA ALA A 397 -23.05 -15.50 3.16
C ALA A 397 -23.68 -16.87 3.52
N LEU A 398 -22.88 -17.94 3.55
CA LEU A 398 -23.33 -19.28 3.97
C LEU A 398 -23.69 -19.31 5.46
N ASN A 399 -22.90 -18.67 6.33
CA ASN A 399 -23.20 -18.62 7.76
C ASN A 399 -24.48 -17.80 8.05
N GLU A 400 -24.68 -16.68 7.35
CA GLU A 400 -25.90 -15.88 7.43
C GLU A 400 -27.11 -16.70 6.97
N ALA A 401 -26.99 -17.35 5.80
CA ALA A 401 -28.04 -18.23 5.28
C ALA A 401 -28.34 -19.39 6.23
N HIS A 402 -27.31 -20.03 6.79
CA HIS A 402 -27.45 -21.10 7.77
C HIS A 402 -28.17 -20.59 9.04
N CYS A 403 -27.74 -19.45 9.60
CA CYS A 403 -28.36 -18.85 10.78
C CYS A 403 -29.86 -18.53 10.56
N VAL A 404 -30.20 -18.03 9.37
CA VAL A 404 -31.60 -17.80 8.98
C VAL A 404 -32.34 -19.13 8.82
N ALA A 405 -31.77 -20.11 8.12
CA ALA A 405 -32.37 -21.42 7.90
C ALA A 405 -32.64 -22.18 9.21
N SER A 406 -31.70 -22.16 10.16
CA SER A 406 -31.88 -22.80 11.48
C SER A 406 -33.04 -22.21 12.29
N LYS A 407 -33.48 -20.98 12.00
CA LYS A 407 -34.65 -20.37 12.63
C LYS A 407 -35.97 -20.92 12.09
N PHE A 408 -36.01 -21.53 10.91
CA PHE A 408 -37.23 -22.14 10.36
C PHE A 408 -37.45 -23.54 10.95
N ALA A 409 -38.63 -23.78 11.51
CA ALA A 409 -38.98 -25.05 12.15
C ALA A 409 -38.86 -26.27 11.22
N ALA A 410 -39.15 -26.09 9.91
CA ALA A 410 -39.05 -27.15 8.90
C ALA A 410 -37.63 -27.70 8.68
N PHE A 411 -36.59 -26.95 9.05
CA PHE A 411 -35.19 -27.38 8.96
C PHE A 411 -34.63 -27.88 10.31
N ARG A 412 -35.45 -27.90 11.37
CA ARG A 412 -35.07 -28.45 12.68
C ARG A 412 -35.48 -29.91 12.86
N SER A 413 -36.43 -30.42 12.06
CA SER A 413 -36.80 -31.83 12.08
C SER A 413 -35.73 -32.65 11.37
N LEU A 414 -35.10 -33.60 12.09
CA LEU A 414 -34.42 -34.72 11.47
C LEU A 414 -35.39 -35.33 10.46
N TRP A 415 -35.00 -35.37 9.19
CA TRP A 415 -35.72 -36.13 8.19
C TRP A 415 -35.72 -37.59 8.65
N THR A 416 -36.84 -38.04 9.21
CA THR A 416 -37.08 -39.43 9.60
C THR A 416 -37.35 -40.28 8.38
#